data_AF-A0A0V0J1Y6-F1
#
_entry.id   AF-A0A0V0J1Y6-F1
#
_cell.length_a   1.000
_cell.length_b   1.000
_cell.length_c   1.000
_cell.angle_alpha   90.00
_cell.angle_beta   90.00
_cell.angle_gamma   90.00
#
_symmetry.space_group_name_H-M   'P 1'
#
loop_
_entity.id
_entity.type
_entity.pdbx_description
1 polymer ?
#
loop_
_entity_poly.entity_id
_entity_poly.type
_entity_poly.pdbx_seq_one_letter_code
_entity_poly.pdbx_strand_id
1 'polypeptide(L)'
;MLSFNGGKDCTALLHILFAVLNKSTLAPSSPSLSRDDSDENEPSASDPVTFSHPRLLYVRARTPFPETEVFVQSVLRYYRYPSAAVKRRFLSCDWFGDFSALSVPLSNDGPNATETSFLLIYEGPIKAGLARLKTDAPDVEAIFMGTRSSDPWAASTTVMMPTDPDWPPYMRIHPILDWTYTDVWRFIRELSLPYCCLYDCGYTSLGSIEDTHPNPDLRIISPTGLTAYRPAYMLQNPLSERSGRLSSTRKSQSD
;
A
#
# COMPACT_ATOMS: atom_id res chain seq x y z
N MET A 1 -3.46 -3.82 10.43
CA MET A 1 -3.47 -2.74 9.40
C MET A 1 -2.45 -3.07 8.31
N LEU A 2 -2.64 -2.66 7.06
CA LEU A 2 -1.66 -2.83 5.98
C LEU A 2 -0.94 -1.51 5.68
N SER A 3 0.39 -1.51 5.65
CA SER A 3 1.17 -0.42 5.08
C SER A 3 1.09 -0.46 3.55
N PHE A 4 0.41 0.52 2.96
CA PHE A 4 0.07 0.54 1.54
C PHE A 4 0.46 1.89 0.91
N ASN A 5 1.46 1.85 0.02
CA ASN A 5 2.00 3.03 -0.66
C ASN A 5 1.81 3.00 -2.19
N GLY A 6 1.01 2.06 -2.71
CA GLY A 6 0.81 1.88 -4.14
C GLY A 6 1.94 1.16 -4.89
N GLY A 7 3.01 0.74 -4.20
CA GLY A 7 4.07 -0.09 -4.79
C GLY A 7 3.60 -1.53 -5.05
N LYS A 8 4.27 -2.22 -5.99
CA LYS A 8 3.94 -3.59 -6.41
C LYS A 8 3.86 -4.59 -5.25
N ASP A 9 4.76 -4.48 -4.26
CA ASP A 9 4.89 -5.48 -3.19
C ASP A 9 3.72 -5.38 -2.20
N CYS A 10 3.40 -4.17 -1.73
CA CYS A 10 2.22 -3.94 -0.89
C CYS A 10 0.90 -4.14 -1.64
N THR A 11 0.90 -3.96 -2.98
CA THR A 11 -0.25 -4.27 -3.84
C THR A 11 -0.52 -5.77 -3.85
N ALA A 12 0.49 -6.60 -4.16
CA ALA A 12 0.35 -8.05 -4.09
C ALA A 12 -0.17 -8.50 -2.71
N LEU A 13 0.39 -7.93 -1.64
CA LEU A 13 -0.05 -8.21 -0.28
C LEU A 13 -1.49 -7.79 0.00
N LEU A 14 -1.95 -6.64 -0.52
CA LEU A 14 -3.35 -6.22 -0.41
C LEU A 14 -4.30 -7.23 -1.06
N HIS A 15 -3.96 -7.72 -2.25
CA HIS A 15 -4.74 -8.75 -2.94
C HIS A 15 -4.85 -10.03 -2.11
N ILE A 16 -3.73 -10.50 -1.53
CA ILE A 16 -3.72 -11.67 -0.66
C ILE A 16 -4.59 -11.44 0.58
N LEU A 17 -4.42 -10.32 1.28
CA LEU A 17 -5.18 -10.01 2.50
C LEU A 17 -6.67 -9.90 2.22
N PHE A 18 -7.07 -9.24 1.13
CA PHE A 18 -8.47 -9.13 0.75
C PHE A 18 -9.08 -10.51 0.46
N ALA A 19 -8.37 -11.37 -0.27
CA ALA A 19 -8.83 -12.74 -0.56
C ALA A 19 -8.98 -13.58 0.72
N VAL A 20 -8.03 -13.49 1.66
CA VAL A 20 -8.10 -14.19 2.94
C VAL A 20 -9.29 -13.70 3.79
N LEU A 21 -9.48 -12.38 3.90
CA LEU A 21 -10.56 -11.78 4.69
C LEU A 21 -11.96 -12.14 4.15
N ASN A 22 -12.09 -12.35 2.84
CA ASN A 22 -13.39 -12.59 2.19
C ASN A 22 -13.57 -14.04 1.73
N LYS A 23 -12.68 -14.96 2.13
CA LYS A 23 -12.72 -16.37 1.69
C LYS A 23 -14.07 -17.04 1.96
N SER A 24 -14.68 -16.79 3.12
CA SER A 24 -15.96 -17.37 3.50
C SER A 24 -17.15 -16.69 2.82
N THR A 25 -17.09 -15.37 2.62
CA THR A 25 -18.13 -14.61 1.91
C THR A 25 -18.23 -14.99 0.43
N LEU A 26 -17.12 -15.45 -0.15
CA LEU A 26 -17.03 -15.86 -1.55
C LEU A 26 -17.24 -17.37 -1.76
N ALA A 27 -17.39 -18.15 -0.68
CA ALA A 27 -17.68 -19.58 -0.81
C ALA A 27 -19.15 -19.76 -1.24
N PRO A 28 -19.44 -20.55 -2.29
CA PRO A 28 -20.82 -20.85 -2.63
C PRO A 28 -21.46 -21.56 -1.43
N SER A 29 -22.62 -21.08 -1.00
CA SER A 29 -23.45 -21.78 -0.03
C SER A 29 -23.68 -23.20 -0.54
N SER A 30 -23.24 -24.20 0.23
CA SER A 30 -23.60 -25.59 -0.03
C SER A 30 -25.11 -25.68 -0.23
N PRO A 31 -25.64 -26.32 -1.28
CA PRO A 31 -27.07 -26.48 -1.41
C PRO A 31 -27.55 -27.32 -0.22
N SER A 32 -28.32 -26.68 0.67
CA SER A 32 -29.08 -27.40 1.68
C SER A 32 -30.04 -28.33 0.94
N LEU A 33 -29.73 -29.62 0.91
CA LEU A 33 -30.65 -30.67 0.48
C LEU A 33 -31.77 -30.79 1.52
N SER A 34 -32.75 -29.89 1.45
CA SER A 34 -34.09 -30.11 1.97
C SER A 34 -35.05 -29.86 0.82
N ARG A 35 -35.38 -30.94 0.11
CA ARG A 35 -36.60 -31.02 -0.68
C ARG A 35 -37.75 -30.94 0.32
N ASP A 36 -38.52 -29.86 0.25
CA ASP A 36 -39.96 -29.96 0.40
C ASP A 36 -40.60 -28.95 -0.57
N ASP A 37 -41.63 -29.46 -1.25
CA ASP A 37 -42.39 -28.82 -2.31
C ASP A 37 -43.19 -27.62 -1.81
N SER A 38 -43.58 -26.74 -2.73
CA SER A 38 -44.50 -25.59 -2.63
C SER A 38 -44.00 -24.30 -1.96
N ASP A 39 -43.47 -23.38 -2.77
CA ASP A 39 -44.06 -22.04 -2.96
C ASP A 39 -43.24 -21.25 -4.01
N GLU A 40 -43.89 -20.83 -5.09
CA GLU A 40 -43.34 -19.88 -6.05
C GLU A 40 -43.22 -18.50 -5.41
N ASN A 41 -42.09 -18.23 -4.76
CA ASN A 41 -41.71 -16.89 -4.36
C ASN A 41 -40.49 -16.47 -5.18
N GLU A 42 -40.64 -15.37 -5.92
CA GLU A 42 -39.55 -14.76 -6.68
C GLU A 42 -38.29 -14.57 -5.82
N PRO A 43 -37.08 -14.68 -6.40
CA PRO A 43 -35.86 -14.43 -5.67
C PRO A 43 -35.83 -12.96 -5.22
N SER A 44 -36.11 -12.73 -3.93
CA SER A 44 -35.87 -11.46 -3.27
C SER A 44 -34.44 -11.03 -3.54
N ALA A 45 -34.24 -9.79 -4.00
CA ALA A 45 -32.93 -9.22 -4.28
C ALA A 45 -31.94 -9.60 -3.18
N SER A 46 -30.96 -10.43 -3.50
CA SER A 46 -29.95 -10.90 -2.57
C SER A 46 -29.33 -9.69 -1.86
N ASP A 47 -29.24 -9.73 -0.53
CA ASP A 47 -28.57 -8.68 0.24
C ASP A 47 -27.24 -8.30 -0.42
N PRO A 48 -26.92 -6.99 -0.54
CA PRO A 48 -25.70 -6.57 -1.21
C PRO A 48 -24.49 -7.20 -0.53
N VAL A 49 -23.65 -7.90 -1.30
CA VAL A 49 -22.45 -8.56 -0.79
C VAL A 49 -21.57 -7.53 -0.07
N THR A 50 -21.45 -7.68 1.25
CA THR A 50 -20.57 -6.85 2.08
C THR A 50 -19.18 -7.46 2.13
N PHE A 51 -18.16 -6.68 1.78
CA PHE A 51 -16.77 -7.10 1.88
C PHE A 51 -16.15 -6.66 3.21
N SER A 52 -15.28 -7.49 3.75
CA SER A 52 -14.35 -7.12 4.81
C SER A 52 -13.09 -6.49 4.20
N HIS A 53 -12.69 -5.32 4.69
CA HIS A 53 -11.54 -4.59 4.16
C HIS A 53 -10.43 -4.43 5.20
N PRO A 54 -9.16 -4.62 4.82
CA PRO A 54 -8.06 -4.25 5.69
C PRO A 54 -7.99 -2.71 5.83
N ARG A 55 -7.78 -2.21 7.05
CA ARG A 55 -7.40 -0.80 7.25
C ARG A 55 -6.02 -0.56 6.62
N LEU A 56 -5.88 0.56 5.91
CA LEU A 56 -4.69 0.95 5.16
C LEU A 56 -3.99 2.14 5.83
N LEU A 57 -2.66 2.06 5.88
CA LEU A 57 -1.76 3.11 6.30
C LEU A 57 -0.92 3.56 5.10
N TYR A 58 -1.02 4.84 4.73
CA TYR A 58 -0.16 5.43 3.72
C TYR A 58 0.69 6.55 4.32
N VAL A 59 1.97 6.26 4.56
CA VAL A 59 2.95 7.31 4.85
C VAL A 59 3.42 7.89 3.52
N ARG A 60 2.89 9.06 3.20
CA ARG A 60 3.06 9.75 1.92
C ARG A 60 4.44 10.40 1.85
N ALA A 61 5.12 10.17 0.73
CA ALA A 61 6.39 10.83 0.43
C ALA A 61 6.21 12.36 0.31
N ARG A 62 7.31 13.11 0.43
CA ARG A 62 7.27 14.58 0.29
C ARG A 62 6.73 15.01 -1.08
N THR A 63 7.04 14.23 -2.09
CA THR A 63 6.83 14.49 -3.51
C THR A 63 6.50 13.16 -4.19
N PRO A 64 5.28 12.67 -3.95
CA PRO A 64 4.83 11.41 -4.52
C PRO A 64 4.54 11.60 -6.00
N PHE A 65 4.77 10.54 -6.77
CA PHE A 65 4.30 10.50 -8.15
C PHE A 65 2.77 10.64 -8.19
N PRO A 66 2.20 11.54 -9.01
CA PRO A 66 0.76 11.63 -9.22
C PRO A 66 0.14 10.29 -9.64
N GLU A 67 0.84 9.50 -10.44
CA GLU A 67 0.42 8.18 -10.89
C GLU A 67 0.24 7.20 -9.72
N THR A 68 1.14 7.25 -8.73
CA THR A 68 1.03 6.45 -7.51
C THR A 68 -0.17 6.88 -6.68
N GLU A 69 -0.42 8.18 -6.55
CA GLU A 69 -1.58 8.72 -5.83
C GLU A 69 -2.90 8.30 -6.51
N VAL A 70 -2.97 8.42 -7.84
CA VAL A 70 -4.11 7.98 -8.64
C VAL A 70 -4.32 6.47 -8.48
N PHE A 71 -3.24 5.69 -8.47
CA PHE A 71 -3.31 4.25 -8.29
C PHE A 71 -3.82 3.86 -6.89
N VAL A 72 -3.34 4.51 -5.82
CA VAL A 72 -3.87 4.28 -4.47
C VAL A 72 -5.39 4.52 -4.42
N GLN A 73 -5.87 5.60 -5.05
CA GLN A 73 -7.29 5.90 -5.13
C GLN A 73 -8.06 4.89 -5.99
N SER A 74 -7.50 4.42 -7.10
CA SER A 74 -8.15 3.43 -7.97
C SER A 74 -8.32 2.09 -7.27
N VAL A 75 -7.36 1.69 -6.43
CA VAL A 75 -7.43 0.48 -5.60
C VAL A 75 -8.59 0.55 -4.59
N LEU A 76 -8.82 1.70 -3.95
CA LEU A 76 -9.98 1.86 -3.07
C LEU A 76 -11.30 1.62 -3.81
N ARG A 77 -11.41 2.12 -5.05
CA ARG A 77 -12.59 1.89 -5.90
C ARG A 77 -12.70 0.44 -6.35
N TYR A 78 -11.59 -0.17 -6.77
CA TYR A 78 -11.53 -1.56 -7.20
C TYR A 78 -12.07 -2.52 -6.14
N TYR A 79 -11.71 -2.28 -4.88
CA TYR A 79 -12.17 -3.08 -3.73
C TYR A 79 -13.45 -2.56 -3.07
N ARG A 80 -14.10 -1.54 -3.62
CA ARG A 80 -15.33 -0.95 -3.08
C ARG A 80 -15.21 -0.51 -1.61
N TYR A 81 -14.12 0.16 -1.28
CA TYR A 81 -13.98 0.83 0.01
C TYR A 81 -15.04 1.94 0.16
N PRO A 82 -15.65 2.14 1.34
CA PRO A 82 -16.56 3.25 1.60
C PRO A 82 -15.88 4.62 1.43
N SER A 83 -16.49 5.50 0.63
CA SER A 83 -15.87 6.79 0.24
C SER A 83 -15.70 7.78 1.39
N ALA A 84 -16.50 7.70 2.45
CA ALA A 84 -16.40 8.59 3.62
C ALA A 84 -15.17 8.29 4.51
N ALA A 85 -14.49 7.17 4.27
CA ALA A 85 -13.49 6.64 5.19
C ALA A 85 -12.02 7.00 4.84
N VAL A 86 -11.79 8.05 4.05
CA VAL A 86 -10.43 8.54 3.72
C VAL A 86 -10.11 9.76 4.57
N LYS A 87 -9.16 9.63 5.51
CA LYS A 87 -8.74 10.72 6.40
C LYS A 87 -7.34 11.20 6.06
N ARG A 88 -7.23 12.44 5.57
CA ARG A 88 -5.96 13.14 5.34
C ARG A 88 -5.64 14.00 6.56
N ARG A 89 -4.47 13.80 7.16
CA ARG A 89 -4.03 14.60 8.32
C ARG A 89 -2.75 15.33 7.96
N PHE A 90 -2.90 16.61 7.61
CA PHE A 90 -1.78 17.50 7.31
C PHE A 90 -1.06 17.91 8.60
N LEU A 91 0.25 18.12 8.50
CA LEU A 91 0.99 18.88 9.50
C LEU A 91 0.67 20.36 9.30
N SER A 92 0.10 21.03 10.31
CA SER A 92 0.34 22.47 10.49
C SER A 92 1.75 22.62 11.06
N CYS A 93 2.78 22.44 10.23
CA CYS A 93 4.14 22.82 10.59
C CYS A 93 4.48 24.09 9.81
N ASP A 94 4.32 25.24 10.47
CA ASP A 94 5.13 26.40 10.14
C ASP A 94 6.60 26.01 10.31
N TRP A 95 7.39 26.28 9.28
CA TRP A 95 8.79 25.89 9.17
C TRP A 95 9.70 26.60 10.21
N PHE A 96 9.13 27.40 11.11
CA PHE A 96 9.82 28.13 12.17
C PHE A 96 9.34 27.68 13.55
N GLY A 97 9.91 26.57 14.02
CA GLY A 97 10.19 26.29 15.44
C GLY A 97 9.21 26.77 16.52
N ASP A 98 7.94 26.35 16.46
CA ASP A 98 7.07 26.36 17.65
C ASP A 98 6.25 25.07 17.73
N PHE A 99 6.37 24.37 18.86
CA PHE A 99 5.70 23.10 19.16
C PHE A 99 4.40 23.32 19.94
N SER A 100 3.67 24.40 19.64
CA SER A 100 2.43 24.74 20.35
C SER A 100 1.32 25.32 19.45
N ALA A 101 0.96 24.63 18.36
CA ALA A 101 -0.22 25.00 17.58
C ALA A 101 -1.11 23.81 17.25
N LEU A 102 -2.05 23.58 18.17
CA LEU A 102 -3.46 23.23 17.97
C LEU A 102 -3.81 22.44 16.71
N SER A 103 -4.29 21.22 16.93
CA SER A 103 -5.17 20.49 16.03
C SER A 103 -6.20 21.43 15.39
N VAL A 104 -6.03 21.76 14.12
CA VAL A 104 -7.11 22.38 13.33
C VAL A 104 -8.09 21.26 12.98
N PRO A 105 -9.33 21.25 13.49
CA PRO A 105 -10.35 20.35 13.02
C PRO A 105 -10.86 20.93 11.70
N LEU A 106 -10.44 20.34 10.57
CA LEU A 106 -11.16 20.53 9.33
C LEU A 106 -12.34 19.55 9.34
N SER A 107 -13.55 20.13 9.33
CA SER A 107 -14.90 19.55 9.19
C SER A 107 -15.68 19.32 10.49
N ASN A 108 -16.83 19.99 10.57
CA ASN A 108 -17.92 19.81 11.54
C ASN A 108 -18.59 18.44 11.36
N ASP A 109 -17.97 17.37 11.82
CA ASP A 109 -18.70 16.14 12.09
C ASP A 109 -19.11 16.14 13.56
N GLY A 110 -20.42 16.01 13.80
CA GLY A 110 -21.01 16.01 15.14
C GLY A 110 -20.42 14.92 16.04
N PRO A 111 -20.60 15.02 17.36
CA PRO A 111 -19.86 14.24 18.36
C PRO A 111 -20.22 12.74 18.45
N ASN A 112 -20.88 12.15 17.45
CA ASN A 112 -21.53 10.83 17.60
C ASN A 112 -21.32 9.81 16.47
N ALA A 113 -20.25 9.91 15.68
CA ALA A 113 -19.81 8.79 14.85
C ALA A 113 -18.29 8.62 14.93
N THR A 114 -17.83 7.60 15.65
CA THR A 114 -16.48 7.05 15.54
C THR A 114 -16.36 6.36 14.17
N GLU A 115 -16.35 7.15 13.09
CA GLU A 115 -16.19 6.61 11.75
C GLU A 115 -14.75 6.12 11.58
N THR A 116 -14.57 4.80 11.57
CA THR A 116 -13.28 4.16 11.38
C THR A 116 -12.82 4.38 9.94
N SER A 117 -11.86 5.29 9.77
CA SER A 117 -11.27 5.53 8.45
C SER A 117 -10.50 4.30 7.96
N PHE A 118 -10.81 3.85 6.75
CA PHE A 118 -10.18 2.71 6.10
C PHE A 118 -8.82 3.07 5.49
N LEU A 119 -8.57 4.35 5.17
CA LEU A 119 -7.26 4.83 4.74
C LEU A 119 -6.83 6.01 5.60
N LEU A 120 -5.71 5.82 6.31
CA LEU A 120 -5.02 6.87 7.07
C LEU A 120 -3.79 7.33 6.30
N ILE A 121 -3.75 8.63 5.99
CA ILE A 121 -2.63 9.24 5.26
C ILE A 121 -1.85 10.16 6.19
N TYR A 122 -0.54 9.93 6.27
CA TYR A 122 0.40 10.72 7.06
C TYR A 122 1.54 11.26 6.20
N GLU A 123 1.84 12.54 6.37
CA GLU A 123 2.99 13.18 5.71
C GLU A 123 4.18 13.30 6.68
N GLY A 124 5.39 13.27 6.12
CA GLY A 124 6.64 13.41 6.88
C GLY A 124 7.33 12.09 7.23
N PRO A 125 8.26 12.10 8.21
CA PRO A 125 9.04 10.91 8.57
C PRO A 125 8.15 9.75 9.05
N ILE A 126 8.46 8.52 8.62
CA ILE A 126 7.69 7.30 8.95
C ILE A 126 7.51 7.15 10.46
N LYS A 127 8.58 7.38 11.24
CA LYS A 127 8.54 7.30 12.70
C LYS A 127 7.52 8.25 13.33
N ALA A 128 7.42 9.48 12.82
CA ALA A 128 6.43 10.46 13.28
C ALA A 128 5.01 10.07 12.86
N GLY A 129 4.85 9.53 11.65
CA GLY A 129 3.56 8.98 11.18
C GLY A 129 3.05 7.85 12.07
N LEU A 130 3.93 6.92 12.46
CA LEU A 130 3.59 5.81 13.34
C LEU A 130 3.25 6.24 14.79
N ALA A 131 3.85 7.34 15.27
CA ALA A 131 3.52 7.91 16.57
C ALA A 131 2.09 8.49 16.54
N ARG A 132 1.73 9.22 15.49
CA ARG A 132 0.36 9.71 15.29
C ARG A 132 -0.66 8.58 15.14
N LEU A 133 -0.27 7.50 14.46
CA LEU A 133 -1.13 6.32 14.34
C LEU A 133 -1.53 5.74 15.70
N LYS A 134 -0.67 5.79 16.73
CA LYS A 134 -1.05 5.32 18.08
C LYS A 134 -2.18 6.15 18.70
N THR A 135 -2.22 7.45 18.39
CA THR A 135 -3.28 8.35 18.87
C THR A 135 -4.55 8.19 18.05
N ASP A 136 -4.43 8.16 16.72
CA ASP A 136 -5.59 8.13 15.82
C ASP A 136 -6.23 6.73 15.72
N ALA A 137 -5.48 5.67 16.02
CA ALA A 137 -5.88 4.27 15.91
C ALA A 137 -5.26 3.42 17.03
N PRO A 138 -5.64 3.64 18.30
CA PRO A 138 -5.02 2.96 19.45
C PRO A 138 -5.23 1.45 19.46
N ASP A 139 -6.24 0.96 18.74
CA ASP A 139 -6.56 -0.46 18.56
C ASP A 139 -5.56 -1.19 17.64
N VAL A 140 -4.67 -0.47 16.97
CA VAL A 140 -3.70 -1.05 16.03
C VAL A 140 -2.46 -1.53 16.78
N GLU A 141 -2.31 -2.84 16.83
CA GLU A 141 -1.15 -3.51 17.43
C GLU A 141 -0.16 -4.05 16.38
N ALA A 142 -0.66 -4.37 15.17
CA ALA A 142 0.14 -4.98 14.12
C ALA A 142 -0.04 -4.33 12.75
N ILE A 143 1.07 -4.25 12.00
CA ILE A 143 1.15 -3.68 10.66
C ILE A 143 1.76 -4.71 9.71
N PHE A 144 0.97 -5.08 8.70
CA PHE A 144 1.42 -5.87 7.56
C PHE A 144 2.26 -5.01 6.63
N MET A 145 3.39 -5.56 6.19
CA MET A 145 4.43 -4.86 5.45
C MET A 145 4.80 -5.68 4.21
N GLY A 146 4.86 -5.02 3.05
CA GLY A 146 5.28 -5.64 1.79
C GLY A 146 6.81 -5.78 1.63
N THR A 147 7.56 -5.82 2.73
CA THR A 147 9.03 -5.94 2.69
C THR A 147 9.43 -7.37 2.33
N ARG A 148 10.40 -7.49 1.42
CA ARG A 148 11.01 -8.77 0.98
C ARG A 148 12.43 -8.89 1.52
N SER A 149 12.94 -10.11 1.66
CA SER A 149 14.29 -10.39 2.16
C SER A 149 15.40 -9.77 1.31
N SER A 150 15.13 -9.51 0.02
CA SER A 150 16.03 -8.82 -0.90
C SER A 150 16.02 -7.29 -0.76
N ASP A 151 15.13 -6.71 0.05
CA ASP A 151 15.09 -5.26 0.25
C ASP A 151 16.27 -4.76 1.07
N PRO A 152 16.69 -3.49 0.88
CA PRO A 152 17.68 -2.87 1.74
C PRO A 152 17.26 -2.95 3.20
N TRP A 153 18.20 -3.30 4.08
CA TRP A 153 18.00 -3.39 5.54
C TRP A 153 17.14 -4.57 6.01
N ALA A 154 16.69 -5.46 5.12
CA ALA A 154 15.85 -6.61 5.47
C ALA A 154 16.65 -7.87 5.89
N ALA A 155 17.99 -7.81 5.95
CA ALA A 155 18.85 -8.97 6.18
C ALA A 155 18.56 -9.74 7.50
N SER A 156 18.15 -9.03 8.55
CA SER A 156 17.77 -9.60 9.85
C SER A 156 16.25 -9.63 10.09
N THR A 157 15.45 -9.36 9.05
CA THR A 157 13.99 -9.31 9.17
C THR A 157 13.43 -10.73 9.26
N THR A 158 12.52 -10.95 10.22
CA THR A 158 11.74 -12.19 10.35
C THR A 158 10.29 -11.94 9.96
N VAL A 159 9.52 -13.02 9.76
CA VAL A 159 8.09 -12.94 9.37
C VAL A 159 7.29 -12.09 10.35
N MET A 160 7.57 -12.20 11.65
CA MET A 160 6.99 -11.35 12.69
C MET A 160 8.11 -10.82 13.57
N MET A 161 8.16 -9.49 13.73
CA MET A 161 9.12 -8.84 14.61
C MET A 161 8.57 -7.52 15.14
N PRO A 162 8.92 -7.10 16.37
CA PRO A 162 8.59 -5.78 16.84
C PRO A 162 9.30 -4.70 15.99
N THR A 163 8.78 -3.48 16.07
CA THR A 163 9.54 -2.27 15.72
C THR A 163 10.77 -2.13 16.61
N ASP A 164 11.78 -1.40 16.16
CA ASP A 164 12.99 -1.17 16.94
C ASP A 164 12.65 -0.37 18.23
N PRO A 165 13.45 -0.50 19.32
CA PRO A 165 13.09 0.06 20.63
C PRO A 165 12.83 1.56 20.66
N ASP A 166 13.45 2.33 19.75
CA ASP A 166 13.26 3.77 19.66
C ASP A 166 12.03 4.16 18.83
N TRP A 167 11.32 3.22 18.21
CA TRP A 167 10.12 3.43 17.39
C TRP A 167 8.83 3.19 18.18
N PRO A 168 7.70 3.80 17.75
CA PRO A 168 6.38 3.49 18.30
C PRO A 168 6.10 1.97 18.24
N PRO A 169 5.62 1.35 19.32
CA PRO A 169 5.58 -0.11 19.43
C PRO A 169 4.49 -0.72 18.55
N TYR A 170 4.90 -1.48 17.54
CA TYR A 170 4.01 -2.31 16.71
C TYR A 170 4.65 -3.67 16.42
N MET A 171 3.83 -4.68 16.18
CA MET A 171 4.27 -5.90 15.52
C MET A 171 4.32 -5.66 14.00
N ARG A 172 5.49 -5.82 13.39
CA ARG A 172 5.66 -5.85 11.93
C ARG A 172 5.46 -7.28 11.45
N ILE A 173 4.60 -7.45 10.44
CA ILE A 173 4.30 -8.76 9.84
C ILE A 173 4.67 -8.69 8.35
N HIS A 174 5.46 -9.65 7.86
CA HIS A 174 6.00 -9.71 6.50
C HIS A 174 5.56 -11.00 5.76
N PRO A 175 4.30 -11.11 5.28
CA PRO A 175 3.80 -12.36 4.71
C PRO A 175 4.43 -12.79 3.39
N ILE A 176 5.12 -11.87 2.70
CA ILE A 176 5.79 -12.11 1.41
C ILE A 176 7.31 -12.00 1.54
N LEU A 177 7.86 -12.19 2.74
CA LEU A 177 9.29 -11.97 3.03
C LEU A 177 10.22 -12.83 2.14
N ASP A 178 9.80 -14.03 1.81
CA ASP A 178 10.51 -15.00 0.97
C ASP A 178 10.23 -14.84 -0.53
N TRP A 179 9.34 -13.93 -0.93
CA TRP A 179 9.04 -13.70 -2.35
C TRP A 179 10.21 -13.02 -3.05
N THR A 180 10.51 -13.49 -4.26
CA THR A 180 11.45 -12.83 -5.16
C THR A 180 10.76 -11.73 -5.98
N TYR A 181 11.56 -10.91 -6.67
CA TYR A 181 11.04 -9.93 -7.64
C TYR A 181 10.14 -10.60 -8.69
N THR A 182 10.57 -11.78 -9.15
CA THR A 182 9.85 -12.59 -10.12
C THR A 182 8.54 -13.10 -9.57
N ASP A 183 8.48 -13.52 -8.30
CA ASP A 183 7.24 -14.04 -7.70
C ASP A 183 6.18 -12.94 -7.57
N VAL A 184 6.58 -11.73 -7.19
CA VAL A 184 5.68 -10.56 -7.13
C VAL A 184 5.07 -10.29 -8.51
N TRP A 185 5.90 -10.23 -9.55
CA TRP A 185 5.38 -9.98 -10.90
C TRP A 185 4.59 -11.14 -11.48
N ARG A 186 5.00 -12.38 -11.21
CA ARG A 186 4.24 -13.58 -11.61
C ARG A 186 2.83 -13.51 -11.03
N PHE A 187 2.72 -13.28 -9.72
CA PHE A 187 1.43 -13.17 -9.04
C PHE A 187 0.55 -12.05 -9.63
N ILE A 188 1.11 -10.85 -9.80
CA ILE A 188 0.35 -9.70 -10.33
C ILE A 188 -0.09 -9.95 -11.78
N ARG A 189 0.82 -10.45 -12.63
CA ARG A 189 0.59 -10.57 -14.07
C ARG A 189 -0.27 -11.78 -14.43
N GLU A 190 -0.06 -12.93 -13.80
CA GLU A 190 -0.86 -14.14 -14.07
C GLU A 190 -2.32 -13.97 -13.64
N LEU A 191 -2.55 -13.22 -12.56
CA LEU A 191 -3.90 -12.92 -12.07
C LEU A 191 -4.51 -11.64 -12.67
N SER A 192 -3.81 -10.99 -13.62
CA SER A 192 -4.25 -9.74 -14.27
C SER A 192 -4.65 -8.64 -13.26
N LEU A 193 -3.89 -8.52 -12.17
CA LEU A 193 -4.18 -7.60 -11.09
C LEU A 193 -3.73 -6.18 -11.44
N PRO A 194 -4.47 -5.14 -11.02
CA PRO A 194 -4.08 -3.75 -11.26
C PRO A 194 -2.79 -3.40 -10.51
N TYR A 195 -1.90 -2.67 -11.16
CA TYR A 195 -0.67 -2.11 -10.58
C TYR A 195 -0.41 -0.70 -11.11
N CYS A 196 0.45 0.07 -10.43
CA CYS A 196 0.78 1.44 -10.83
C CYS A 196 1.40 1.50 -12.24
N CYS A 197 0.89 2.38 -13.11
CA CYS A 197 1.31 2.46 -14.51
C CYS A 197 2.77 2.87 -14.72
N LEU A 198 3.43 3.46 -13.70
CA LEU A 198 4.87 3.73 -13.77
C LEU A 198 5.69 2.46 -14.01
N TYR A 199 5.21 1.30 -13.56
CA TYR A 199 5.88 0.04 -13.83
C TYR A 199 5.90 -0.30 -15.33
N ASP A 200 4.92 0.14 -16.12
CA ASP A 200 4.95 -0.02 -17.59
C ASP A 200 5.95 0.94 -18.26
N CYS A 201 6.26 2.06 -17.59
CA CYS A 201 7.25 3.05 -18.01
C CYS A 201 8.69 2.72 -17.58
N GLY A 202 8.96 1.48 -17.15
CA GLY A 202 10.30 1.00 -16.80
C GLY A 202 10.77 1.34 -15.39
N TYR A 203 9.92 1.90 -14.54
CA TYR A 203 10.26 2.04 -13.12
C TYR A 203 10.18 0.67 -12.44
N THR A 204 11.21 0.26 -11.70
CA THR A 204 11.25 -1.07 -11.03
C THR A 204 11.14 -0.98 -9.52
N SER A 205 11.39 0.20 -8.95
CA SER A 205 11.27 0.53 -7.53
C SER A 205 10.75 1.97 -7.43
N LEU A 206 9.69 2.20 -6.64
CA LEU A 206 9.04 3.51 -6.53
C LEU A 206 9.32 4.17 -5.17
N GLY A 207 9.74 5.43 -5.17
CA GLY A 207 9.75 6.29 -3.99
C GLY A 207 9.39 7.72 -4.36
N SER A 208 10.22 8.70 -4.01
CA SER A 208 9.92 10.11 -4.30
C SER A 208 10.32 10.45 -5.74
N ILE A 209 9.70 11.48 -6.30
CA ILE A 209 10.02 11.95 -7.65
C ILE A 209 11.51 12.32 -7.78
N GLU A 210 12.13 12.90 -6.75
CA GLU A 210 13.52 13.38 -6.85
C GLU A 210 14.54 12.24 -6.90
N ASP A 211 14.20 11.08 -6.34
CA ASP A 211 15.16 9.98 -6.14
C ASP A 211 14.87 8.76 -7.00
N THR A 212 13.87 8.82 -7.87
CA THR A 212 13.37 7.67 -8.62
C THR A 212 13.33 7.94 -10.11
N HIS A 213 14.02 7.10 -10.88
CA HIS A 213 14.09 7.14 -12.34
C HIS A 213 13.75 5.76 -12.94
N PRO A 214 13.38 5.68 -14.23
CA PRO A 214 13.27 4.41 -14.93
C PRO A 214 14.56 3.60 -14.85
N ASN A 215 14.44 2.28 -14.75
CA ASN A 215 15.58 1.39 -14.62
C ASN A 215 16.44 1.40 -15.90
N PRO A 216 17.76 1.68 -15.81
CA PRO A 216 18.62 1.71 -16.99
C PRO A 216 18.69 0.37 -17.73
N ASP A 217 18.51 -0.76 -17.05
CA ASP A 217 18.55 -2.10 -17.64
C ASP A 217 17.33 -2.39 -18.52
N LEU A 218 16.27 -1.58 -18.40
CA LEU A 218 15.06 -1.68 -19.21
C LEU A 218 15.06 -0.71 -20.40
N ARG A 219 16.11 0.10 -20.56
CA ARG A 219 16.19 1.13 -21.59
C ARG A 219 16.30 0.52 -22.98
N ILE A 220 15.52 1.03 -23.93
CA ILE A 220 15.59 0.73 -25.37
C ILE A 220 15.83 2.02 -26.12
N ILE A 221 16.67 1.98 -27.15
CA ILE A 221 16.81 3.06 -28.13
C ILE A 221 16.16 2.57 -29.41
N SER A 222 15.10 3.25 -29.85
CA SER A 222 14.43 2.97 -31.11
C SER A 222 15.36 3.25 -32.30
N PRO A 223 15.07 2.71 -33.51
CA PRO A 223 15.82 3.05 -34.72
C PRO A 223 15.85 4.55 -35.03
N THR A 224 14.85 5.31 -34.56
CA THR A 224 14.76 6.77 -34.68
C THR A 224 15.57 7.54 -33.62
N GLY A 225 16.27 6.85 -32.72
CA GLY A 225 17.04 7.46 -31.62
C GLY A 225 16.22 7.84 -30.39
N LEU A 226 14.89 7.64 -30.41
CA LEU A 226 14.03 7.90 -29.26
C LEU A 226 14.28 6.86 -28.15
N THR A 227 14.47 7.34 -26.93
CA THR A 227 14.61 6.50 -25.74
C THR A 227 13.23 6.04 -25.25
N ALA A 228 13.07 4.75 -25.05
CA ALA A 228 11.91 4.13 -24.43
C ALA A 228 12.36 3.15 -23.33
N TYR A 229 11.42 2.59 -22.58
CA TYR A 229 11.71 1.59 -21.56
C TYR A 229 10.75 0.40 -21.66
N ARG A 230 11.26 -0.79 -21.39
CA ARG A 230 10.43 -1.98 -21.22
C ARG A 230 9.71 -1.91 -19.86
N PRO A 231 8.54 -2.57 -19.74
CA PRO A 231 7.87 -2.72 -18.45
C PRO A 231 8.74 -3.41 -17.40
N ALA A 232 8.49 -3.09 -16.13
CA ALA A 232 9.25 -3.55 -14.97
C ALA A 232 9.34 -5.07 -14.88
N TYR A 233 8.24 -5.78 -15.17
CA TYR A 233 8.20 -7.24 -15.16
C TYR A 233 9.10 -7.90 -16.22
N MET A 234 9.71 -7.12 -17.14
CA MET A 234 10.71 -7.62 -18.10
C MET A 234 12.16 -7.52 -17.58
N LEU A 235 12.39 -7.02 -16.37
CA LEU A 235 13.73 -6.91 -15.79
C LEU A 235 14.34 -8.31 -15.59
N GLN A 236 15.47 -8.56 -16.24
CA GLN A 236 16.13 -9.87 -16.23
C GLN A 236 16.97 -10.10 -14.98
N ASN A 237 17.56 -9.05 -14.42
CA ASN A 237 18.37 -9.11 -13.21
C ASN A 237 17.60 -8.51 -12.02
N PRO A 238 16.99 -9.32 -11.14
CA PRO A 238 16.32 -8.84 -9.94
C PRO A 238 17.19 -7.99 -9.02
N LEU A 239 18.51 -8.22 -8.99
CA LEU A 239 19.43 -7.44 -8.15
C LEU A 239 19.51 -5.96 -8.61
N SER A 240 19.21 -5.69 -9.87
CA SER A 240 19.12 -4.34 -10.44
C SER A 240 17.79 -3.65 -10.13
N GLU A 241 16.89 -4.23 -9.33
CA GLU A 241 15.56 -3.66 -9.05
C GLU A 241 15.62 -2.18 -8.61
N ARG A 242 16.68 -1.80 -7.89
CA ARG A 242 16.83 -0.44 -7.35
C ARG A 242 17.84 0.41 -8.13
N SER A 243 18.32 -0.01 -9.30
CA SER A 243 19.28 0.74 -10.11
C SER A 243 18.74 2.09 -10.61
N GLY A 244 17.42 2.27 -10.64
CA GLY A 244 16.77 3.57 -10.91
C GLY A 244 16.70 4.51 -9.70
N ARG A 245 17.18 4.10 -8.52
CA ARG A 245 17.20 4.94 -7.32
C ARG A 245 18.50 5.72 -7.21
N LEU A 246 18.44 7.03 -6.97
CA LEU A 246 19.64 7.80 -6.63
C LEU A 246 20.18 7.33 -5.27
N SER A 247 21.46 6.96 -5.21
CA SER A 247 22.08 6.62 -3.93
C SER A 247 22.23 7.88 -3.08
N SER A 248 21.87 7.80 -1.80
CA SER A 248 21.98 8.91 -0.83
C SER A 248 23.43 9.31 -0.48
N THR A 249 24.43 8.89 -1.26
CA THR A 249 25.87 9.05 -0.99
C THR A 249 26.40 10.48 -1.09
N ARG A 250 25.54 11.51 -1.11
CA ARG A 250 25.94 12.94 -1.14
C ARG A 250 25.39 13.78 0.01
N LYS A 251 25.19 13.22 1.19
CA LYS A 251 24.79 13.98 2.39
C LYS A 251 25.72 13.83 3.62
N SER A 252 26.97 13.39 3.42
CA SER A 252 27.96 13.30 4.50
C SER A 252 29.29 13.97 4.16
N GLN A 253 29.26 15.10 3.45
CA GLN A 253 30.34 16.09 3.38
C GLN A 253 29.74 17.48 3.12
N SER A 254 29.26 18.13 4.18
CA SER A 254 29.22 19.59 4.33
C SER A 254 28.95 19.89 5.81
N ASP A 255 29.97 20.48 6.42
CA ASP A 255 30.09 21.19 7.71
C ASP A 255 29.73 20.45 9.02
#